data_AF-A0A4R4QW48-F1
#
_entry.id   AF-A0A4R4QW48-F1
#
_cell.length_a   1.000
_cell.length_b   1.000
_cell.length_c   1.000
_cell.angle_alpha   90.00
_cell.angle_beta   90.00
_cell.angle_gamma   90.00
#
_symmetry.space_group_name_H-M   'P 1'
#
loop_
_entity.id
_entity.type
_entity.pdbx_description
1 polymer ?
#
loop_
_entity_poly.entity_id
_entity_poly.type
_entity_poly.pdbx_seq_one_letter_code
_entity_poly.pdbx_strand_id
1 'polypeptide(L)'
;MNVTWRHLPAPAREIAAATVDAVEAVRERDVEAYERATARLAGVEHAGLVLGSVVRLLLEETHPDGLGSDDVRRVLERCVRAATFWQPGVDPHVVLVLLAGALGVYDPDGDDSPPDPAALARHAPLLVADLLAVTGRPVEGYLGVAFAEIERTERHD
;
A
#
# COMPACT_ATOMS: atom_id res chain seq x y z
N MET A 1 11.86 0.32 -17.27
CA MET A 1 11.51 -0.99 -17.87
C MET A 1 10.02 -1.18 -17.66
N ASN A 2 9.20 -1.36 -18.71
CA ASN A 2 7.80 -1.70 -18.52
C ASN A 2 7.70 -3.15 -18.04
N VAL A 3 7.39 -3.35 -16.76
CA VAL A 3 7.09 -4.67 -16.23
C VAL A 3 5.75 -5.14 -16.83
N THR A 4 5.76 -6.26 -17.55
CA THR A 4 4.53 -6.85 -18.09
C THR A 4 4.03 -7.98 -17.18
N TRP A 5 2.87 -7.78 -16.56
CA TRP A 5 2.24 -8.70 -15.61
C TRP A 5 1.57 -9.93 -16.24
N ARG A 6 1.76 -10.19 -17.53
CA ARG A 6 0.97 -11.18 -18.30
C ARG A 6 1.05 -12.61 -17.74
N HIS A 7 2.13 -12.94 -17.04
CA HIS A 7 2.38 -14.24 -16.42
C HIS A 7 1.61 -14.45 -15.11
N LEU A 8 1.11 -13.38 -14.47
CA LEU A 8 0.35 -13.48 -13.22
C LEU A 8 -1.10 -13.93 -13.48
N PRO A 9 -1.74 -14.61 -12.52
CA PRO A 9 -3.19 -14.84 -12.52
C PRO A 9 -3.99 -13.54 -12.64
N ALA A 10 -5.22 -13.61 -13.15
CA ALA A 10 -6.04 -12.43 -13.41
C ALA A 10 -6.23 -11.51 -12.18
N PRO A 11 -6.50 -12.02 -10.96
CA PRO A 11 -6.62 -11.16 -9.77
C PRO A 11 -5.33 -10.40 -9.45
N ALA A 12 -4.17 -11.07 -9.49
CA ALA A 12 -2.87 -10.45 -9.23
C ALA A 12 -2.52 -9.37 -10.27
N ARG A 13 -2.88 -9.59 -11.55
CA ARG A 13 -2.74 -8.55 -12.59
C ARG A 13 -3.61 -7.33 -12.32
N GLU A 14 -4.82 -7.54 -11.83
CA GLU A 14 -5.75 -6.46 -11.51
C GLU A 14 -5.23 -5.63 -10.33
N ILE A 15 -4.74 -6.29 -9.27
CA ILE A 15 -4.07 -5.61 -8.14
C ILE A 15 -2.90 -4.77 -8.64
N ALA A 16 -2.03 -5.35 -9.48
CA ALA A 16 -0.87 -4.66 -10.01
C ALA A 16 -1.26 -3.42 -10.83
N ALA A 17 -2.21 -3.56 -11.76
CA ALA A 17 -2.68 -2.46 -12.59
C ALA A 17 -3.34 -1.36 -11.76
N ALA A 18 -4.30 -1.71 -10.88
CA ALA A 18 -4.99 -0.73 -10.05
C ALA A 18 -4.06 -0.04 -9.04
N THR A 19 -3.02 -0.73 -8.55
CA THR A 19 -1.99 -0.11 -7.69
C THR A 19 -1.16 0.93 -8.46
N VAL A 20 -0.73 0.60 -9.68
CA VAL A 20 -0.01 1.54 -10.55
C VAL A 20 -0.86 2.76 -10.84
N ASP A 21 -2.12 2.56 -11.29
CA ASP A 21 -3.05 3.64 -11.59
C ASP A 21 -3.30 4.53 -10.36
N ALA A 22 -3.47 3.93 -9.17
CA ALA A 22 -3.67 4.68 -7.93
C ALA A 22 -2.44 5.51 -7.55
N VAL A 23 -1.23 4.95 -7.65
CA VAL A 23 0.02 5.67 -7.35
C VAL A 23 0.26 6.79 -8.35
N GLU A 24 -0.03 6.60 -9.63
CA GLU A 24 0.03 7.65 -10.66
C GLU A 24 -0.97 8.78 -10.34
N ALA A 25 -2.22 8.43 -10.02
CA ALA A 25 -3.22 9.40 -9.62
C ALA A 25 -2.82 10.22 -8.37
N VAL A 26 -2.14 9.61 -7.39
CA VAL A 26 -1.59 10.35 -6.23
C VAL A 26 -0.52 11.35 -6.66
N ARG A 27 0.38 10.96 -7.58
CA ARG A 27 1.44 11.84 -8.09
C ARG A 27 0.88 13.04 -8.84
N GLU A 28 -0.17 12.81 -9.62
CA GLU A 28 -0.86 13.85 -10.41
C GLU A 28 -1.90 14.62 -9.60
N ARG A 29 -2.26 14.12 -8.41
CA ARG A 29 -3.36 14.61 -7.56
C ARG A 29 -4.71 14.56 -8.28
N ASP A 30 -4.90 13.56 -9.13
CA ASP A 30 -6.13 13.32 -9.85
C ASP A 30 -7.12 12.55 -8.96
N VAL A 31 -8.09 13.28 -8.39
CA VAL A 31 -9.09 12.71 -7.47
C VAL A 31 -9.95 11.65 -8.15
N GLU A 32 -10.37 11.88 -9.39
CA GLU A 32 -11.28 10.95 -10.07
C GLU A 32 -10.55 9.66 -10.48
N ALA A 33 -9.32 9.77 -10.98
CA ALA A 33 -8.50 8.60 -11.28
C ALA A 33 -8.19 7.82 -10.00
N TYR A 34 -7.93 8.52 -8.91
CA TYR A 34 -7.66 7.91 -7.61
C TYR A 34 -8.87 7.11 -7.08
N GLU A 35 -10.06 7.69 -7.14
CA GLU A 35 -11.30 7.03 -6.71
C GLU A 35 -11.61 5.79 -7.57
N ARG A 36 -11.43 5.87 -8.89
CA ARG A 36 -11.61 4.70 -9.77
C ARG A 36 -10.62 3.57 -9.45
N ALA A 37 -9.35 3.90 -9.25
CA ALA A 37 -8.32 2.91 -8.97
C ALA A 37 -8.50 2.25 -7.59
N THR A 38 -8.83 3.03 -6.57
CA THR A 38 -9.07 2.51 -5.21
C THR A 38 -10.36 1.70 -5.09
N ALA A 39 -11.40 2.05 -5.85
CA ALA A 39 -12.61 1.23 -5.96
C ALA A 39 -12.34 -0.15 -6.59
N ARG A 40 -11.45 -0.21 -7.60
CA ARG A 40 -11.01 -1.49 -8.18
C ARG A 40 -10.24 -2.31 -7.14
N LEU A 41 -9.29 -1.71 -6.42
CA LEU A 41 -8.54 -2.39 -5.36
C LEU A 41 -9.46 -2.95 -4.26
N ALA A 42 -10.48 -2.19 -3.85
CA ALA A 42 -11.45 -2.63 -2.85
C ALA A 42 -12.26 -3.86 -3.30
N GLY A 43 -12.41 -4.07 -4.61
CA GLY A 43 -13.16 -5.19 -5.17
C GLY A 43 -12.34 -6.45 -5.44
N VAL A 44 -11.02 -6.43 -5.20
CA VAL A 44 -10.15 -7.58 -5.50
C VAL A 44 -9.63 -8.20 -4.21
N GLU A 45 -9.87 -9.51 -4.06
CA GLU A 45 -9.36 -10.30 -2.94
C GLU A 45 -7.82 -10.22 -2.87
N HIS A 46 -7.26 -10.29 -1.65
CA HIS A 46 -5.83 -10.21 -1.37
C HIS A 46 -5.13 -8.89 -1.74
N ALA A 47 -5.83 -7.85 -2.22
CA ALA A 47 -5.23 -6.53 -2.46
C ALA A 47 -4.53 -5.97 -1.21
N GLY A 48 -5.14 -6.15 -0.03
CA GLY A 48 -4.56 -5.75 1.25
C GLY A 48 -3.26 -6.48 1.59
N LEU A 49 -3.18 -7.79 1.32
CA LEU A 49 -1.97 -8.60 1.55
C LEU A 49 -0.80 -8.13 0.67
N VAL A 50 -1.08 -7.88 -0.62
CA VAL A 50 -0.09 -7.40 -1.58
C VAL A 50 0.39 -6.00 -1.21
N LEU A 51 -0.53 -5.07 -0.94
CA LEU A 51 -0.18 -3.70 -0.57
C LEU A 51 0.55 -3.63 0.77
N GLY A 52 0.18 -4.45 1.75
CA GLY A 52 0.92 -4.61 3.00
C GLY A 52 2.34 -5.09 2.78
N SER A 53 2.53 -6.07 1.90
CA SER A 53 3.86 -6.57 1.51
C SER A 53 4.70 -5.49 0.82
N VAL A 54 4.10 -4.69 -0.07
CA VAL A 54 4.77 -3.55 -0.72
C VAL A 54 5.18 -2.48 0.30
N VAL A 55 4.31 -2.14 1.24
CA VAL A 55 4.62 -1.19 2.33
C VAL A 55 5.77 -1.72 3.19
N ARG A 56 5.74 -3.00 3.56
CA ARG A 56 6.83 -3.65 4.32
C ARG A 56 8.17 -3.51 3.60
N LEU A 57 8.23 -3.89 2.32
CA LEU A 57 9.45 -3.80 1.51
C LEU A 57 9.98 -2.36 1.42
N LEU A 58 9.08 -1.38 1.27
CA LEU A 58 9.44 0.04 1.24
C LEU A 58 9.98 0.55 2.57
N LEU A 59 9.40 0.12 3.69
CA LEU A 59 9.86 0.47 5.03
C LEU A 59 11.24 -0.14 5.32
N GLU A 60 11.44 -1.42 4.98
CA GLU A 60 12.72 -2.13 5.12
C GLU A 60 13.83 -1.47 4.30
N GLU A 61 13.54 -1.06 3.06
CA GLU A 61 14.51 -0.38 2.20
C GLU A 61 14.90 1.01 2.74
N THR A 62 13.96 1.72 3.36
CA THR A 62 14.21 3.06 3.90
C THR A 62 14.79 3.06 5.31
N HIS A 63 14.70 1.93 6.03
CA HIS A 63 15.15 1.78 7.43
C HIS A 63 15.93 0.45 7.60
N PRO A 64 17.11 0.32 6.98
CA PRO A 64 17.89 -0.92 7.01
C PRO A 64 18.37 -1.32 8.41
N ASP A 65 18.50 -0.35 9.32
CA ASP A 65 18.89 -0.58 10.71
C ASP A 65 17.69 -0.87 11.64
N GLY A 66 16.49 -0.94 11.09
CA GLY A 66 15.23 -1.15 11.81
C GLY A 66 14.39 0.12 11.93
N LEU A 67 13.07 -0.09 12.11
CA LEU A 67 12.07 0.97 12.19
C LEU A 67 11.69 1.24 13.65
N GLY A 68 11.95 2.45 14.14
CA GLY A 68 11.54 2.90 15.47
C GLY A 68 10.13 3.52 15.50
N SER A 69 9.59 3.72 16.70
CA SER A 69 8.28 4.39 16.89
C SER A 69 8.26 5.82 16.36
N ASP A 70 9.38 6.55 16.48
CA ASP A 70 9.51 7.90 15.92
C ASP A 70 9.53 7.89 14.38
N ASP A 71 10.06 6.85 13.76
CA ASP A 71 10.04 6.68 12.31
C ASP A 71 8.62 6.42 11.81
N VAL A 72 7.89 5.51 12.47
CA VAL A 72 6.48 5.25 12.19
C VAL A 72 5.66 6.54 12.29
N ARG A 73 5.86 7.33 13.36
CA ARG A 73 5.19 8.62 13.53
C ARG A 73 5.51 9.59 12.39
N ARG A 74 6.78 9.70 11.99
CA ARG A 74 7.20 10.57 10.88
C ARG A 74 6.56 10.15 9.55
N VAL A 75 6.54 8.86 9.23
CA VAL A 75 5.91 8.33 8.02
C VAL A 75 4.41 8.66 8.02
N LEU A 76 3.72 8.39 9.13
CA LEU A 76 2.30 8.69 9.29
C LEU A 76 2.00 10.18 9.10
N GLU A 77 2.70 11.06 9.82
CA GLU A 77 2.49 12.50 9.75
C GLU A 77 2.75 13.05 8.34
N ARG A 78 3.81 12.56 7.69
CA ARG A 78 4.17 12.99 6.33
C ARG A 78 3.12 12.53 5.31
N CYS A 79 2.74 11.26 5.34
CA CYS A 79 1.74 10.69 4.43
C CYS A 79 0.40 11.42 4.56
N VAL A 80 -0.12 11.58 5.78
CA VAL A 80 -1.39 12.29 6.03
C VAL A 80 -1.30 13.73 5.54
N ARG A 81 -0.24 14.47 5.92
CA ARG A 81 -0.06 15.87 5.52
C ARG A 81 0.01 16.04 4.00
N ALA A 82 0.71 15.14 3.31
CA ALA A 82 0.84 15.17 1.85
C ALA A 82 -0.51 14.91 1.14
N ALA A 83 -1.33 14.02 1.71
CA ALA A 83 -2.61 13.63 1.12
C ALA A 83 -3.75 14.63 1.42
N THR A 84 -3.86 15.14 2.65
CA THR A 84 -4.98 15.99 3.10
C THR A 84 -5.17 17.26 2.26
N PHE A 85 -4.12 17.77 1.61
CA PHE A 85 -4.21 18.97 0.78
C PHE A 85 -5.08 18.78 -0.48
N TRP A 86 -5.16 17.56 -1.02
CA TRP A 86 -5.84 17.29 -2.29
C TRP A 86 -6.89 16.18 -2.21
N GLN A 87 -6.81 15.30 -1.21
CA GLN A 87 -7.77 14.23 -0.99
C GLN A 87 -8.49 14.42 0.36
N PRO A 88 -9.74 14.93 0.36
CA PRO A 88 -10.56 15.02 1.56
C PRO A 88 -10.89 13.66 2.19
N GLY A 89 -10.89 13.60 3.53
CA GLY A 89 -11.28 12.39 4.25
C GLY A 89 -10.17 11.35 4.40
N VAL A 90 -8.90 11.77 4.29
CA VAL A 90 -7.76 10.97 4.74
C VAL A 90 -7.83 10.83 6.25
N ASP A 91 -7.87 9.58 6.71
CA ASP A 91 -7.95 9.22 8.12
C ASP A 91 -6.59 8.70 8.62
N PRO A 92 -5.93 9.41 9.57
CA PRO A 92 -4.68 8.97 10.17
C PRO A 92 -4.77 7.60 10.84
N HIS A 93 -5.92 7.22 11.39
CA HIS A 93 -6.09 5.92 12.05
C HIS A 93 -5.96 4.77 11.04
N VAL A 94 -6.53 4.91 9.85
CA VAL A 94 -6.41 3.90 8.78
C VAL A 94 -4.95 3.76 8.33
N VAL A 95 -4.22 4.88 8.21
CA VAL A 95 -2.78 4.85 7.88
C VAL A 95 -1.97 4.15 8.98
N LEU A 96 -2.30 4.37 10.25
CA LEU A 96 -1.66 3.69 11.37
C LEU A 96 -1.91 2.17 11.32
N VAL A 97 -3.13 1.73 11.05
CA VAL A 97 -3.48 0.32 10.89
C VAL A 97 -2.71 -0.32 9.73
N LEU A 98 -2.58 0.37 8.59
CA LEU A 98 -1.78 -0.10 7.45
C LEU A 98 -0.30 -0.28 7.81
N LEU A 99 0.28 0.67 8.55
CA LEU A 99 1.66 0.57 9.05
C LEU A 99 1.82 -0.60 10.02
N ALA A 100 0.93 -0.71 11.00
CA ALA A 100 0.96 -1.80 11.98
C ALA A 100 0.78 -3.19 11.33
N GLY A 101 -0.11 -3.29 10.33
CA GLY A 101 -0.33 -4.51 9.55
C GLY A 101 0.91 -4.91 8.72
N ALA A 102 1.53 -3.95 8.03
CA ALA A 102 2.77 -4.20 7.28
C ALA A 102 3.95 -4.63 8.19
N LEU A 103 3.94 -4.22 9.45
CA LEU A 103 4.93 -4.59 10.46
C LEU A 103 4.58 -5.89 11.22
N GLY A 104 3.42 -6.49 10.95
CA GLY A 104 2.97 -7.71 11.62
C GLY A 104 2.61 -7.53 13.10
N VAL A 105 2.28 -6.31 13.53
CA VAL A 105 1.93 -5.98 14.93
C VAL A 105 0.46 -5.58 15.11
N TYR A 106 -0.32 -5.53 14.03
CA TYR A 106 -1.75 -5.30 14.09
C TYR A 106 -2.50 -6.63 14.32
N ASP A 107 -3.32 -6.66 15.37
CA ASP A 107 -4.26 -7.74 15.66
C ASP A 107 -5.69 -7.23 15.36
N PRO A 108 -6.33 -7.68 14.27
CA PRO A 108 -7.67 -7.25 13.91
C PRO A 108 -8.74 -7.75 14.88
N ASP A 109 -8.53 -8.88 15.54
CA ASP A 109 -9.49 -9.43 16.51
C ASP A 109 -9.45 -8.66 17.85
N GLY A 110 -8.35 -7.94 18.09
CA GLY A 110 -8.15 -7.04 19.23
C GLY A 110 -8.58 -5.60 18.99
N ASP A 111 -9.04 -5.26 17.77
CA ASP A 111 -9.54 -3.94 17.43
C ASP A 111 -11.07 -3.93 17.50
N ASP A 112 -11.63 -3.11 18.38
CA ASP A 112 -13.09 -2.98 18.54
C ASP A 112 -13.76 -2.28 17.34
N SER A 113 -12.98 -1.60 16.48
CA SER A 113 -13.48 -0.84 15.34
C SER A 113 -12.47 -0.84 14.18
N PRO A 114 -12.16 -2.02 13.60
CA PRO A 114 -11.20 -2.12 12.51
C PRO A 114 -11.70 -1.32 11.30
N PRO A 115 -10.81 -0.66 10.54
CA PRO A 115 -11.18 0.04 9.32
C PRO A 115 -11.86 -0.88 8.31
N ASP A 116 -12.88 -0.35 7.63
CA ASP A 116 -13.52 -1.05 6.51
C ASP A 116 -12.50 -1.38 5.40
N PRO A 117 -12.59 -2.55 4.74
CA PRO A 117 -11.69 -2.89 3.64
C PRO A 117 -11.60 -1.84 2.52
N ALA A 118 -12.69 -1.13 2.20
CA ALA A 118 -12.63 -0.05 1.22
C ALA A 118 -11.85 1.17 1.74
N ALA A 119 -11.90 1.43 3.06
CA ALA A 119 -11.05 2.44 3.69
C ALA A 119 -9.57 2.03 3.59
N LEU A 120 -9.22 0.78 3.88
CA LEU A 120 -7.85 0.28 3.71
C LEU A 120 -7.37 0.42 2.26
N ALA A 121 -8.19 0.00 1.29
CA ALA A 121 -7.89 0.13 -0.14
C ALA A 121 -7.74 1.59 -0.58
N ARG A 122 -8.49 2.52 0.03
CA ARG A 122 -8.40 3.96 -0.25
C ARG A 122 -7.19 4.63 0.41
N HIS A 123 -6.57 4.06 1.44
CA HIS A 123 -5.43 4.70 2.11
C HIS A 123 -4.08 4.07 1.75
N ALA A 124 -4.05 2.78 1.42
CA ALA A 124 -2.82 2.07 1.10
C ALA A 124 -2.03 2.70 -0.05
N PRO A 125 -2.62 3.11 -1.19
CA PRO A 125 -1.86 3.74 -2.26
C PRO A 125 -1.28 5.13 -1.91
N LEU A 126 -1.89 5.88 -0.98
CA LEU A 126 -1.31 7.13 -0.46
C LEU A 126 0.01 6.85 0.26
N LEU A 127 -0.01 5.84 1.15
CA LEU A 127 1.16 5.43 1.91
C LEU A 127 2.25 4.87 0.98
N VAL A 128 1.88 4.03 0.01
CA VAL A 128 2.82 3.50 -0.99
C VAL A 128 3.46 4.64 -1.79
N ALA A 129 2.67 5.61 -2.27
CA ALA A 129 3.20 6.74 -3.03
C ALA A 129 4.14 7.63 -2.19
N ASP A 130 3.81 7.90 -0.92
CA ASP A 130 4.64 8.67 0.01
C ASP A 130 6.00 7.98 0.29
N LEU A 131 5.98 6.66 0.48
CA LEU A 131 7.20 5.87 0.68
C LEU A 131 8.03 5.78 -0.62
N LEU A 132 7.39 5.59 -1.78
CA LEU A 132 8.08 5.59 -3.07
C LEU A 132 8.79 6.91 -3.36
N ALA A 133 8.23 8.04 -2.92
CA ALA A 133 8.87 9.35 -3.08
C ALA A 133 10.22 9.46 -2.36
N VAL A 134 10.48 8.63 -1.32
CA VAL A 134 11.80 8.54 -0.65
C VAL A 134 12.79 7.74 -1.49
N THR A 135 12.34 6.60 -2.01
CA THR A 135 13.22 5.66 -2.72
C THR A 135 13.53 6.09 -4.14
N GLY A 136 12.67 6.92 -4.75
CA GLY A 136 12.78 7.35 -6.15
C GLY A 136 12.57 6.21 -7.17
N ARG A 137 12.13 5.02 -6.71
CA ARG A 137 11.94 3.84 -7.56
C ARG A 137 10.48 3.69 -8.02
N PRO A 138 10.25 2.99 -9.14
CA PRO A 138 8.90 2.62 -9.58
C PRO A 138 8.25 1.57 -8.67
N VAL A 139 6.91 1.59 -8.57
CA VAL A 139 6.13 0.67 -7.71
C VAL A 139 6.19 -0.78 -8.22
N GLU A 140 6.35 -0.95 -9.54
CA GLU A 140 6.34 -2.22 -10.24
C GLU A 140 7.45 -3.16 -9.75
N GLY A 141 8.61 -2.62 -9.37
CA GLY A 141 9.68 -3.44 -8.77
C GLY A 141 9.23 -4.10 -7.47
N TYR A 142 8.55 -3.34 -6.59
CA TYR A 142 8.08 -3.83 -5.31
C TYR A 142 6.88 -4.78 -5.44
N LEU A 143 5.97 -4.50 -6.38
CA LEU A 143 4.87 -5.42 -6.71
C LEU A 143 5.41 -6.78 -7.15
N GLY A 144 6.42 -6.80 -8.03
CA GLY A 144 7.04 -8.04 -8.49
C GLY A 144 7.65 -8.86 -7.35
N VAL A 145 8.32 -8.21 -6.40
CA VAL A 145 8.89 -8.88 -5.21
C VAL A 145 7.77 -9.37 -4.29
N ALA A 146 6.77 -8.54 -3.99
CA ALA A 146 5.64 -8.90 -3.14
C ALA A 146 4.89 -10.14 -3.66
N PHE A 147 4.60 -10.21 -4.96
CA PHE A 147 3.96 -11.40 -5.55
C PHE A 147 4.83 -12.66 -5.41
N ALA A 148 6.14 -12.54 -5.66
CA ALA A 148 7.06 -13.68 -5.55
C ALA A 148 7.21 -14.18 -4.10
N GLU A 149 7.18 -13.27 -3.12
CA GLU A 149 7.18 -13.63 -1.69
C GLU A 149 5.90 -14.35 -1.28
N ILE A 150 4.73 -13.82 -1.67
CA ILE A 150 3.42 -14.43 -1.37
C ILE A 150 3.33 -15.84 -1.99
N GLU A 151 3.67 -15.98 -3.26
CA GLU A 151 3.69 -17.30 -3.93
C GLU A 151 4.65 -18.29 -3.25
N ARG A 152 5.75 -17.81 -2.68
CA ARG A 152 6.69 -18.65 -1.94
C ARG A 152 6.09 -19.11 -0.62
N THR A 153 5.38 -18.25 0.10
CA THR A 153 4.72 -18.59 1.37
C THR A 153 3.60 -19.61 1.12
N GLU A 154 2.71 -19.35 0.16
CA GLU A 154 1.58 -20.24 -0.18
C GLU A 154 2.00 -21.65 -0.63
N ARG A 155 3.23 -21.83 -1.14
CA ARG A 155 3.75 -23.15 -1.53
C ARG A 155 4.38 -23.94 -0.38
N HIS A 156 4.73 -23.25 0.71
CA HIS A 156 5.38 -23.87 1.86
C HIS A 156 4.45 -24.05 3.07
N ASP A 157 3.25 -23.46 3.03
CA ASP A 157 2.12 -23.76 3.91
C ASP A 157 1.31 -24.97 3.41
#